data_AF-A0A0K8WEQ5-F1
#
_entry.id   AF-A0A0K8WEQ5-F1
#
_cell.length_a   1.000
_cell.length_b   1.000
_cell.length_c   1.000
_cell.angle_alpha   90.00
_cell.angle_beta   90.00
_cell.angle_gamma   90.00
#
_symmetry.space_group_name_H-M   'P 1'
#
loop_
_entity.id
_entity.type
_entity.pdbx_description
1 polymer ?
#
loop_
_entity_poly.entity_id
_entity_poly.type
_entity_poly.pdbx_seq_one_letter_code
_entity_poly.pdbx_strand_id
1 'polypeptide(L)'
;MENGITLVMAVIYVSPNQKMQDIQEFIHKVLLEYTEEGSRVLQRYNKDYSKLPLILAGDFNVNFADKQSEPLTQFLGEEFNLKMNNDPTISTTKYNTSIDAVFSRYLDKIESKTFVSYFSYHKTLISVIE
;
A
#
# COMPACT_ATOMS: atom_id res chain seq x y z
N MET A 1 -18.28 0.41 -8.89
CA MET A 1 -18.75 1.09 -7.66
C MET A 1 -20.08 1.81 -7.90
N GLU A 2 -21.20 1.11 -7.76
CA GLU A 2 -22.51 1.77 -7.57
C GLU A 2 -22.70 2.07 -6.08
N ASN A 3 -23.22 3.27 -5.75
CA ASN A 3 -23.47 3.81 -4.40
C ASN A 3 -22.24 4.30 -3.61
N GLY A 4 -21.96 5.61 -3.60
CA GLY A 4 -21.47 6.36 -2.43
C GLY A 4 -20.27 5.84 -1.61
N ILE A 5 -19.49 4.87 -2.08
CA ILE A 5 -18.37 4.30 -1.34
C ILE A 5 -17.27 5.36 -1.26
N THR A 6 -16.88 5.68 -0.03
CA THR A 6 -15.71 6.52 0.23
C THR A 6 -14.47 5.63 0.24
N LEU A 7 -13.57 5.83 -0.73
CA LEU A 7 -12.28 5.16 -0.82
C LEU A 7 -11.18 6.11 -0.34
N VAL A 8 -10.26 5.60 0.47
CA VAL A 8 -9.01 6.28 0.82
C VAL A 8 -7.91 5.78 -0.10
N MET A 9 -7.21 6.69 -0.77
CA MET A 9 -6.04 6.35 -1.58
C MET A 9 -4.85 7.17 -1.11
N ALA A 10 -3.81 6.47 -0.64
CA ALA A 10 -2.52 7.04 -0.28
C ALA A 10 -1.48 6.58 -1.31
N VAL A 11 -0.68 7.53 -1.78
CA VAL A 11 0.45 7.24 -2.68
C VAL A 11 1.74 7.67 -2.00
N ILE A 12 2.70 6.76 -1.90
CA ILE A 12 3.97 6.96 -1.22
C ILE A 12 5.15 6.91 -2.19
N TYR A 13 6.16 7.72 -1.90
CA TYR A 13 7.49 7.56 -2.42
C TYR A 13 8.45 7.51 -1.23
N VAL A 14 9.13 6.38 -1.03
CA VAL A 14 10.17 6.22 -0.03
C VAL A 14 11.51 6.39 -0.73
N SER A 15 12.39 7.26 -0.22
CA SER A 15 13.73 7.39 -0.78
C SER A 15 14.52 6.08 -0.63
N PRO A 16 15.52 5.80 -1.48
CA PRO A 16 16.37 4.62 -1.29
C PRO A 16 17.08 4.59 0.08
N ASN A 17 17.41 3.39 0.54
CA ASN A 17 18.24 3.13 1.73
C ASN A 17 17.69 3.70 3.06
N GLN A 18 16.37 3.85 3.19
CA GLN A 18 15.76 4.20 4.47
C GLN A 18 15.71 2.99 5.41
N LYS A 19 15.69 3.25 6.72
CA LYS A 19 15.51 2.19 7.71
C LYS A 19 14.06 1.74 7.70
N MET A 20 13.85 0.43 7.85
CA MET A 20 12.52 -0.15 7.89
C MET A 20 11.61 0.50 8.94
N GLN A 21 12.17 0.75 10.13
CA GLN A 21 11.47 1.40 11.23
C GLN A 21 10.98 2.81 10.86
N ASP A 22 11.82 3.63 10.21
CA ASP A 22 11.46 5.00 9.82
C ASP A 22 10.30 4.99 8.81
N ILE A 23 10.27 4.01 7.90
CA ILE A 23 9.18 3.81 6.93
C ILE A 23 7.88 3.44 7.66
N GLN A 24 7.93 2.46 8.56
CA GLN A 24 6.78 2.02 9.35
C GLN A 24 6.22 3.15 10.21
N GLU A 25 7.07 3.88 10.93
CA GLU A 25 6.68 5.02 11.76
C GLU A 25 6.03 6.13 10.95
N PHE A 26 6.58 6.45 9.77
CA PHE A 26 5.99 7.43 8.87
C PHE A 26 4.59 7.00 8.42
N ILE A 27 4.46 5.76 7.90
CA ILE A 27 3.17 5.21 7.46
C ILE A 27 2.16 5.21 8.62
N HIS A 28 2.58 4.78 9.82
CA HIS A 28 1.73 4.80 11.00
C HIS A 28 1.21 6.20 11.26
N LYS A 29 2.11 7.18 11.35
CA LYS A 29 1.77 8.55 11.68
C LYS A 29 0.78 9.16 10.70
N VAL A 30 0.96 8.94 9.39
CA VAL A 30 0.11 9.57 8.36
C VAL A 30 -1.22 8.84 8.18
N LEU A 31 -1.28 7.53 8.44
CA LEU A 31 -2.51 6.74 8.32
C LEU A 31 -3.17 6.44 9.67
N LEU A 32 -2.73 7.06 10.76
CA LEU A 32 -3.17 6.75 12.13
C LEU A 32 -4.71 6.74 12.25
N GLU A 33 -5.41 7.69 11.64
CA GLU A 33 -6.88 7.76 11.74
C GLU A 33 -7.61 6.57 11.08
N TYR A 34 -6.90 5.80 10.26
CA TYR A 34 -7.41 4.62 9.57
C TYR A 34 -7.08 3.31 10.30
N THR A 35 -6.33 3.34 11.42
CA THR A 35 -6.20 2.17 12.31
C THR A 35 -7.44 2.04 13.20
N GLU A 36 -7.69 0.84 13.75
CA GLU A 36 -8.81 0.64 14.68
C GLU A 36 -8.70 1.53 15.92
N GLU A 37 -7.49 1.60 16.50
CA GLU A 37 -7.24 2.44 17.67
C GLU A 37 -7.33 3.93 17.35
N GLY A 38 -6.68 4.39 16.27
CA GLY A 38 -6.66 5.79 15.90
C GLY A 38 -8.04 6.31 15.51
N SER A 39 -8.83 5.53 14.79
CA SER A 39 -10.24 5.83 14.50
C SER A 39 -11.06 6.01 15.78
N ARG A 40 -10.91 5.07 16.73
CA ARG A 40 -11.62 5.08 18.03
C ARG A 40 -11.22 6.24 18.94
N VAL A 41 -9.95 6.65 18.93
CA VAL A 41 -9.43 7.73 19.80
C VAL A 41 -9.70 9.10 19.20
N LEU A 42 -9.52 9.27 17.89
CA LEU A 42 -9.68 10.57 17.23
C LEU A 42 -11.15 10.95 17.03
N GLN A 43 -12.05 9.96 16.87
CA GLN A 43 -13.52 10.11 16.68
C GLN A 43 -13.94 11.30 15.80
N ARG A 44 -13.18 11.58 14.75
CA ARG A 44 -13.46 12.73 13.90
C ARG A 44 -14.83 12.55 13.26
N TYR A 45 -15.74 13.48 13.56
CA TYR A 45 -17.11 13.49 13.04
C TYR A 45 -17.96 12.25 13.40
N ASN A 46 -17.65 11.56 14.52
CA ASN A 46 -18.33 10.31 14.92
C ASN A 46 -18.32 9.23 13.83
N LYS A 47 -17.28 9.20 13.00
CA LYS A 47 -17.10 8.19 11.95
C LYS A 47 -16.02 7.21 12.34
N ASP A 48 -16.26 5.94 12.02
CA ASP A 48 -15.24 4.89 12.12
C ASP A 48 -14.53 4.74 10.77
N TYR A 49 -13.34 5.34 10.66
CA TYR A 49 -12.51 5.27 9.44
C TYR A 49 -11.70 3.98 9.34
N SER A 50 -11.67 3.15 10.38
CA SER A 50 -11.00 1.85 10.33
C SER A 50 -11.67 0.88 9.35
N LYS A 51 -12.96 1.09 9.05
CA LYS A 51 -13.74 0.25 8.12
C LYS A 51 -13.78 0.77 6.69
N LEU A 52 -13.12 1.89 6.40
CA LEU A 52 -13.04 2.39 5.04
C LEU A 52 -12.12 1.52 4.18
N PRO A 53 -12.53 1.24 2.93
CA PRO A 53 -11.60 0.74 1.92
C PRO A 53 -10.41 1.68 1.78
N LEU A 54 -9.21 1.11 1.78
CA LEU A 54 -7.96 1.86 1.70
C LEU A 54 -7.03 1.20 0.70
N ILE A 55 -6.42 2.02 -0.16
CA ILE A 55 -5.30 1.63 -1.04
C ILE A 55 -4.07 2.42 -0.62
N LEU A 56 -2.97 1.72 -0.40
CA LEU A 56 -1.64 2.29 -0.26
C LEU A 56 -0.79 1.81 -1.43
N ALA A 57 -0.35 2.73 -2.28
CA ALA A 57 0.41 2.39 -3.48
C ALA A 57 1.66 3.26 -3.64
N GLY A 58 2.61 2.84 -4.47
CA GLY A 58 3.73 3.67 -4.90
C GLY A 58 5.07 2.94 -4.85
N ASP A 59 6.14 3.72 -4.89
CA ASP A 59 7.52 3.21 -4.85
C ASP A 59 8.03 3.22 -3.41
N PHE A 60 8.21 2.03 -2.85
CA PHE A 60 8.67 1.84 -1.49
C PHE A 60 10.20 1.77 -1.39
N ASN A 61 10.93 1.64 -2.51
CA ASN A 61 12.36 1.35 -2.51
C ASN A 61 12.78 0.19 -1.57
N VAL A 62 11.85 -0.73 -1.29
CA VAL A 62 12.04 -1.98 -0.55
C VAL A 62 11.72 -3.10 -1.52
N ASN A 63 12.65 -4.02 -1.73
CA ASN A 63 12.43 -5.11 -2.67
C ASN A 63 11.51 -6.17 -2.04
N PHE A 64 10.25 -6.23 -2.48
CA PHE A 64 9.24 -7.16 -1.97
C PHE A 64 9.44 -8.62 -2.39
N ALA A 65 10.36 -8.87 -3.35
CA ALA A 65 10.79 -10.23 -3.67
C ALA A 65 11.74 -10.83 -2.61
N ASP A 66 12.27 -10.00 -1.70
CA ASP A 66 13.27 -10.40 -0.71
C ASP A 66 12.68 -10.49 0.70
N LYS A 67 13.22 -11.38 1.55
CA LYS A 67 12.77 -11.52 2.95
C LYS A 67 12.91 -10.24 3.79
N GLN A 68 13.78 -9.32 3.39
CA GLN A 68 13.96 -8.04 4.07
C GLN A 68 12.70 -7.16 4.06
N SER A 69 11.74 -7.43 3.16
CA SER A 69 10.46 -6.71 3.13
C SER A 69 9.42 -7.28 4.09
N GLU A 70 9.61 -8.49 4.64
CA GLU A 70 8.66 -9.16 5.53
C GLU A 70 8.23 -8.28 6.72
N PRO A 71 9.11 -7.51 7.39
CA PRO A 71 8.68 -6.63 8.46
C PRO A 71 7.70 -5.55 8.00
N LEU A 72 7.84 -5.03 6.78
CA LEU A 72 6.92 -4.03 6.24
C LEU A 72 5.57 -4.65 5.92
N THR A 73 5.55 -5.79 5.23
CA THR A 73 4.32 -6.47 4.84
C THR A 73 3.54 -6.95 6.06
N GLN A 74 4.23 -7.47 7.08
CA GLN A 74 3.62 -7.85 8.35
C GLN A 74 3.03 -6.64 9.08
N PHE A 75 3.80 -5.56 9.23
CA PHE A 75 3.32 -4.32 9.85
C PHE A 75 2.06 -3.77 9.15
N LEU A 76 2.07 -3.71 7.81
CA LEU A 76 0.90 -3.25 7.04
C LEU A 76 -0.32 -4.16 7.23
N GLY A 77 -0.09 -5.48 7.29
CA GLY A 77 -1.14 -6.46 7.53
C GLY A 77 -1.73 -6.39 8.94
N GLU A 78 -0.90 -6.25 9.96
CA GLU A 78 -1.31 -6.26 11.36
C GLU A 78 -1.95 -4.93 11.78
N GLU A 79 -1.32 -3.80 11.45
CA GLU A 79 -1.77 -2.47 11.89
C GLU A 79 -2.91 -1.90 11.05
N PHE A 80 -2.91 -2.23 9.75
CA PHE A 80 -3.85 -1.63 8.79
C PHE A 80 -4.78 -2.63 8.10
N ASN A 81 -4.60 -3.94 8.31
CA ASN A 81 -5.29 -4.99 7.54
C ASN A 81 -5.04 -4.87 6.03
N LEU A 82 -3.89 -4.32 5.64
CA LEU A 82 -3.51 -4.11 4.25
C LEU A 82 -2.83 -5.37 3.69
N LYS A 83 -3.30 -5.82 2.53
CA LYS A 83 -2.75 -6.97 1.81
C LYS A 83 -2.17 -6.51 0.47
N MET A 84 -1.03 -7.08 0.11
CA MET A 84 -0.39 -6.80 -1.17
C MET A 84 -1.25 -7.36 -2.32
N ASN A 85 -1.47 -6.56 -3.36
CA ASN A 85 -2.30 -6.91 -4.51
C ASN A 85 -1.49 -7.32 -5.74
N ASN A 86 -0.30 -6.76 -5.94
CA ASN A 86 0.59 -7.19 -7.02
C ASN A 86 1.49 -8.35 -6.55
N ASP A 87 1.82 -9.25 -7.47
CA ASP A 87 2.72 -10.37 -7.20
C ASP A 87 4.15 -9.87 -6.96
N PRO A 88 4.74 -10.10 -5.76
CA PRO A 88 6.10 -9.65 -5.45
C PRO A 88 7.16 -10.33 -6.33
N THR A 89 6.87 -11.49 -6.92
CA THR A 89 7.80 -12.22 -7.80
C THR A 89 7.85 -11.61 -9.21
N ILE A 90 6.86 -10.80 -9.58
CA ILE A 90 6.85 -10.06 -10.84
C ILE A 90 7.54 -8.72 -10.63
N SER A 91 8.76 -8.60 -11.15
CA SER A 91 9.52 -7.36 -11.04
C SER A 91 8.77 -6.14 -11.60
N THR A 92 8.81 -5.05 -10.86
CA THR A 92 8.25 -3.73 -11.20
C THR A 92 9.30 -2.78 -11.80
N THR A 93 10.53 -3.21 -12.01
CA THR A 93 11.59 -2.41 -12.63
C THR A 93 12.31 -3.15 -13.76
N LYS A 94 13.17 -2.46 -14.51
CA LYS A 94 14.03 -3.10 -15.53
C LYS A 94 15.20 -3.89 -14.93
N TYR A 95 15.60 -3.66 -13.68
CA TYR A 95 16.68 -4.41 -13.01
C TYR A 95 16.17 -5.56 -12.14
N ASN A 96 15.00 -6.12 -12.46
CA ASN A 96 14.44 -7.29 -11.78
C ASN A 96 14.16 -7.09 -10.27
N THR A 97 13.94 -5.85 -9.83
CA THR A 97 13.45 -5.56 -8.47
C THR A 97 11.94 -5.39 -8.45
N SER A 98 11.32 -5.66 -7.30
CA SER A 98 9.89 -5.43 -7.05
C SER A 98 9.76 -4.39 -5.93
N ILE A 99 9.91 -3.11 -6.27
CA ILE A 99 9.94 -2.00 -5.29
C ILE A 99 8.68 -1.14 -5.32
N ASP A 100 7.98 -1.11 -6.44
CA ASP A 100 6.63 -0.59 -6.53
C ASP A 100 5.61 -1.63 -6.03
N ALA A 101 4.66 -1.20 -5.21
CA ALA A 101 3.61 -2.08 -4.70
C ALA A 101 2.26 -1.39 -4.56
N VAL A 102 1.20 -2.20 -4.58
CA VAL A 102 -0.16 -1.80 -4.25
C VAL A 102 -0.65 -2.68 -3.11
N PHE A 103 -1.00 -2.08 -1.99
CA PHE A 103 -1.67 -2.73 -0.88
C PHE A 103 -3.11 -2.26 -0.78
N SER A 104 -4.01 -3.12 -0.35
CA SER A 104 -5.39 -2.71 -0.10
C SER A 104 -6.08 -3.48 1.02
N ARG A 105 -7.20 -2.92 1.49
CA ARG A 105 -8.14 -3.55 2.41
C ARG A 105 -9.57 -3.24 2.02
N TYR A 106 -10.49 -4.13 2.38
CA TYR A 106 -11.95 -3.99 2.16
C TYR A 106 -12.33 -3.64 0.71
N LEU A 107 -11.57 -4.18 -0.24
CA LEU A 107 -11.85 -4.14 -1.67
C LEU A 107 -11.86 -5.58 -2.18
N ASP A 108 -13.05 -6.17 -2.30
CA ASP A 108 -13.20 -7.59 -2.66
C ASP A 108 -12.76 -7.89 -4.10
N LYS A 109 -12.80 -6.89 -4.98
CA LYS A 109 -12.49 -7.01 -6.41
C LYS A 109 -11.48 -5.96 -6.85
N ILE A 110 -10.25 -6.08 -6.34
CA ILE A 110 -9.10 -5.33 -6.83
C ILE A 110 -8.09 -6.28 -7.47
N GLU A 111 -7.68 -5.97 -8.70
CA GLU A 111 -6.64 -6.69 -9.42
C GLU A 111 -5.57 -5.71 -9.86
N SER A 112 -4.29 -6.00 -9.59
CA SER A 112 -3.16 -5.15 -10.00
C SER A 112 -2.24 -5.89 -10.96
N LYS A 113 -1.96 -5.27 -12.12
CA LYS A 113 -1.13 -5.84 -13.18
C LYS A 113 0.04 -4.93 -13.52
N THR A 114 1.19 -5.54 -13.79
CA THR A 114 2.40 -4.86 -14.20
C THR A 114 2.48 -4.77 -15.73
N PHE A 115 2.76 -3.58 -16.26
CA PHE A 115 2.91 -3.31 -17.68
C PHE A 115 4.27 -2.70 -18.00
N VAL A 116 4.93 -3.22 -19.04
CA VAL A 116 6.22 -2.70 -19.49
C VAL A 116 6.01 -1.36 -20.19
N SER A 117 6.67 -0.32 -19.70
CA SER A 117 6.82 0.95 -20.40
C SER A 117 8.26 1.09 -20.89
N TYR A 118 8.45 1.19 -22.21
CA TYR A 118 9.79 1.28 -22.79
C TYR A 118 10.51 2.59 -22.42
N PHE A 119 9.77 3.67 -22.18
CA PHE A 119 10.29 5.00 -21.83
C PHE A 119 10.51 5.21 -20.33
N SER A 120 10.23 4.20 -19.49
CA SER A 120 10.43 4.28 -18.04
C SER A 120 11.39 3.20 -17.55
N TYR A 121 12.09 3.48 -16.45
CA TYR A 121 12.84 2.46 -15.73
C TYR A 121 11.92 1.56 -14.89
N HIS A 122 10.87 2.14 -14.31
CA HIS A 122 9.78 1.43 -13.61
C HIS A 122 8.74 0.94 -14.61
N LYS A 123 8.15 -0.22 -14.32
CA LYS A 123 7.01 -0.79 -15.02
C LYS A 123 5.73 -0.29 -14.35
N THR A 124 4.77 0.12 -15.14
CA THR A 124 3.51 0.68 -14.64
C THR A 124 2.70 -0.40 -13.93
N LEU A 125 2.18 -0.11 -12.74
CA LEU A 125 1.14 -0.90 -12.09
C LEU A 125 -0.22 -0.29 -12.41
N ILE A 126 -1.13 -1.10 -12.94
CA ILE A 126 -2.52 -0.72 -13.20
C ILE A 126 -3.40 -1.56 -12.29
N SER A 127 -4.20 -0.88 -11.45
CA SER A 127 -5.19 -1.51 -10.59
C SER A 127 -6.59 -1.25 -11.12
N VAL A 128 -7.38 -2.31 -11.24
CA VAL A 128 -8.81 -2.24 -11.58
C VAL A 128 -9.61 -2.54 -10.32
N ILE A 129 -10.63 -1.73 -10.03
CA ILE A 129 -11.53 -1.86 -8.88
C ILE A 129 -12.96 -1.90 -9.40
N GLU A 130 -13.69 -2.97 -9.08
CA GLU A 130 -15.09 -3.17 -9.54
C GLU A 130 -16.14 -2.86 -8.46
#